data_AF-A0A814DED1-F1
#
_entry.id   AF-A0A814DED1-F1
#
_cell.length_a   1.000
_cell.length_b   1.000
_cell.length_c   1.000
_cell.angle_alpha   90.00
_cell.angle_beta   90.00
_cell.angle_gamma   90.00
#
_symmetry.space_group_name_H-M   'P 1'
#
loop_
_entity.id
_entity.type
_entity.pdbx_description
1 polymer ?
#
loop_
_entity_poly.entity_id
_entity_poly.type
_entity_poly.pdbx_seq_one_letter_code
_entity_poly.pdbx_strand_id
1 'polypeptide(L)'
;MSYLHCSDVLDIYVEPYIHSGFRLPNQPYSYYYRSLFSLHNETLSIWIHLVGTFIIVLQTFDHILSTSSPFVISYIIYNCIGACVMLLCSAQAHLFHSRNLNDHLRSFYIDYLGINFYGFISGIVHYRFSRVDSSYELFNEPFYYLFLSCLSLYSLSIACFSSGTIFVSKLPERFHPGTFDLIGQSHHTFHGFIFLMGFFQSGATYRDMLQMKNQITTRHLLKDITYACVTLTLEILIVYTCLKLSFTRLEKHYEKDLKKLNKHFNKNNENAINDKDEQNSIKKIE
;
A
#
# COMPACT_ATOMS: atom_id res chain seq x y z
N MET A 1 14.80 -4.21 -20.18
CA MET A 1 15.57 -3.66 -19.03
C MET A 1 16.51 -4.74 -18.54
N SER A 2 17.68 -4.40 -18.01
CA SER A 2 18.51 -5.34 -17.25
C SER A 2 18.06 -5.42 -15.79
N TYR A 3 18.18 -6.60 -15.19
CA TYR A 3 17.80 -6.90 -13.81
C TYR A 3 18.98 -7.46 -13.04
N LEU A 4 18.95 -7.26 -11.72
CA LEU A 4 20.01 -7.63 -10.79
C LEU A 4 19.67 -8.94 -10.06
N HIS A 5 20.71 -9.62 -9.59
CA HIS A 5 20.62 -10.72 -8.64
C HIS A 5 20.60 -10.18 -7.21
N CYS A 6 20.07 -10.94 -6.25
CA CYS A 6 19.92 -10.52 -4.85
C CYS A 6 21.26 -10.16 -4.17
N SER A 7 22.38 -10.71 -4.67
CA SER A 7 23.74 -10.39 -4.21
C SER A 7 24.20 -8.98 -4.58
N ASP A 8 23.55 -8.34 -5.56
CA ASP A 8 23.99 -7.08 -6.15
C ASP A 8 23.12 -5.89 -5.71
N VAL A 9 22.19 -6.12 -4.78
CA VAL A 9 21.28 -5.13 -4.22
C VAL A 9 21.46 -5.02 -2.71
N LEU A 10 21.08 -3.89 -2.14
CA LEU A 10 21.14 -3.68 -0.68
C LEU A 10 20.16 -4.63 0.02
N ASP A 11 20.58 -5.23 1.14
CA ASP A 11 19.79 -6.22 1.89
C ASP A 11 18.35 -5.75 2.23
N ILE A 12 18.13 -4.45 2.44
CA ILE A 12 16.81 -3.88 2.71
C ILE A 12 15.82 -4.04 1.53
N TYR A 13 16.33 -4.22 0.31
CA TYR A 13 15.52 -4.43 -0.88
C TYR A 13 15.26 -5.91 -1.18
N VAL A 14 16.00 -6.81 -0.52
CA VAL A 14 15.96 -8.25 -0.79
C VAL A 14 14.82 -8.89 -0.02
N GLU A 15 13.87 -9.45 -0.75
CA GLU A 15 12.83 -10.28 -0.17
C GLU A 15 13.38 -11.72 0.03
N PRO A 16 13.12 -12.38 1.16
CA PRO A 16 13.61 -13.74 1.41
C PRO A 16 13.21 -14.72 0.30
N TYR A 17 14.14 -15.60 -0.10
CA TYR A 17 13.95 -16.63 -1.13
C TYR A 17 13.78 -16.12 -2.58
N ILE A 18 13.84 -14.81 -2.79
CA ILE A 18 13.84 -14.17 -4.11
C ILE A 18 15.28 -13.89 -4.53
N HIS A 19 15.70 -14.46 -5.66
CA HIS A 19 17.11 -14.41 -6.08
C HIS A 19 17.37 -13.44 -7.25
N SER A 20 16.37 -13.15 -8.08
CA SER A 20 16.54 -12.35 -9.30
C SER A 20 15.33 -11.46 -9.60
N GLY A 21 15.46 -10.66 -10.68
CA GLY A 21 14.38 -9.78 -11.13
C GLY A 21 14.38 -8.41 -10.47
N PHE A 22 15.41 -8.06 -9.68
CA PHE A 22 15.52 -6.76 -9.02
C PHE A 22 15.87 -5.66 -10.02
N ARG A 23 15.19 -4.51 -9.93
CA ARG A 23 15.47 -3.35 -10.79
C ARG A 23 16.74 -2.61 -10.35
N LEU A 24 17.38 -1.92 -11.29
CA LEU A 24 18.57 -1.11 -11.03
C LEU A 24 18.26 0.05 -10.05
N PRO A 25 19.05 0.25 -8.99
CA PRO A 25 18.89 1.38 -8.08
C PRO A 25 19.40 2.69 -8.69
N ASN A 26 19.03 3.80 -8.05
CA ASN A 26 19.45 5.19 -8.34
C ASN A 26 19.16 5.69 -9.77
N GLN A 27 18.29 5.00 -10.51
CA GLN A 27 17.82 5.43 -11.81
C GLN A 27 16.85 6.64 -11.73
N PRO A 28 16.64 7.40 -12.81
CA PRO A 28 15.65 8.48 -12.85
C PRO A 28 14.21 7.96 -12.71
N TYR A 29 13.25 8.84 -12.36
CA TYR A 29 11.84 8.45 -12.18
C TYR A 29 11.23 7.82 -13.43
N SER A 30 11.63 8.32 -14.60
CA SER A 30 11.20 7.79 -15.89
C SER A 30 11.55 6.32 -16.09
N TYR A 31 12.65 5.81 -15.51
CA TYR A 31 12.99 4.40 -15.55
C TYR A 31 11.93 3.56 -14.82
N TYR A 32 11.55 3.92 -13.60
CA TYR A 32 10.57 3.17 -12.82
C TYR A 32 9.18 3.22 -13.45
N TYR A 33 8.74 4.39 -13.93
CA TYR A 33 7.47 4.47 -14.65
C TYR A 33 7.45 3.61 -15.91
N ARG A 34 8.55 3.52 -16.67
CA ARG A 34 8.66 2.59 -17.81
C ARG A 34 8.66 1.13 -17.37
N SER A 35 9.19 0.83 -16.17
CA SER A 35 9.23 -0.54 -15.64
C SER A 35 7.84 -1.14 -15.38
N LEU A 36 6.79 -0.31 -15.28
CA LEU A 36 5.39 -0.78 -15.25
C LEU A 36 5.08 -1.74 -16.39
N PHE A 37 5.71 -1.56 -17.55
CA PHE A 37 5.50 -2.38 -18.75
C PHE A 37 6.62 -3.39 -18.98
N SER A 38 7.34 -3.78 -17.94
CA SER A 38 8.41 -4.79 -18.00
C SER A 38 8.26 -5.78 -16.85
N LEU A 39 8.71 -7.03 -17.05
CA LEU A 39 8.56 -8.09 -16.06
C LEU A 39 9.75 -8.10 -15.08
N HIS A 40 9.46 -7.94 -13.80
CA HIS A 40 10.40 -7.88 -12.68
C HIS A 40 9.73 -8.37 -11.40
N ASN A 41 10.49 -8.51 -10.32
CA ASN A 41 10.00 -9.09 -9.06
C ASN A 41 8.80 -8.34 -8.45
N GLU A 42 8.74 -7.01 -8.63
CA GLU A 42 7.61 -6.18 -8.15
C GLU A 42 6.45 -6.02 -9.15
N THR A 43 6.52 -6.55 -10.37
CA THR A 43 5.56 -6.21 -11.44
C THR A 43 4.15 -6.60 -11.03
N LEU A 44 3.96 -7.82 -10.55
CA LEU A 44 2.63 -8.31 -10.20
C LEU A 44 2.09 -7.58 -8.95
N SER A 45 2.94 -7.27 -7.96
CA SER A 45 2.56 -6.43 -6.81
C SER A 45 1.97 -5.09 -7.24
N ILE A 46 2.61 -4.40 -8.19
CA ILE A 46 2.11 -3.11 -8.71
C ILE A 46 0.78 -3.30 -9.46
N TRP A 47 0.73 -4.26 -10.38
CA TRP A 47 -0.43 -4.44 -11.26
C TRP A 47 -1.68 -4.92 -10.51
N ILE A 48 -1.54 -5.76 -9.48
CA ILE A 48 -2.69 -6.18 -8.64
C ILE A 48 -3.38 -4.94 -8.04
N HIS A 49 -2.61 -3.98 -7.54
CA HIS A 49 -3.16 -2.75 -6.97
C HIS A 49 -3.75 -1.80 -8.01
N LEU A 50 -3.09 -1.63 -9.17
CA LEU A 50 -3.60 -0.78 -10.24
C LEU A 50 -4.90 -1.32 -10.86
N VAL A 51 -4.92 -2.62 -11.17
CA VAL A 51 -6.12 -3.32 -11.67
C VAL A 51 -7.20 -3.33 -10.60
N GLY A 52 -6.85 -3.60 -9.34
CA GLY A 52 -7.77 -3.55 -8.22
C GLY A 52 -8.42 -2.19 -8.06
N THR A 53 -7.64 -1.11 -8.20
CA THR A 53 -8.15 0.28 -8.18
C THR A 53 -9.21 0.48 -9.26
N PHE A 54 -8.91 0.05 -10.50
CA PHE A 54 -9.86 0.15 -11.60
C PHE A 54 -11.15 -0.65 -11.35
N ILE A 55 -11.05 -1.88 -10.82
CA ILE A 55 -12.21 -2.72 -10.49
C ILE A 55 -13.08 -2.06 -9.40
N ILE A 56 -12.47 -1.48 -8.36
CA ILE A 56 -13.21 -0.78 -7.29
C ILE A 56 -13.97 0.43 -7.84
N VAL A 57 -13.36 1.17 -8.77
CA VAL A 57 -14.02 2.30 -9.43
C VAL A 57 -15.21 1.82 -10.26
N LEU A 58 -15.07 0.75 -11.05
CA LEU A 58 -16.17 0.17 -11.82
C LEU A 58 -17.30 -0.32 -10.92
N GLN A 59 -16.98 -1.06 -9.85
CA GLN A 59 -17.97 -1.51 -8.87
C GLN A 59 -18.73 -0.33 -8.24
N THR A 60 -18.01 0.75 -7.91
CA THR A 60 -18.62 1.96 -7.35
C THR A 60 -19.53 2.64 -8.36
N PHE A 61 -19.11 2.72 -9.63
CA PHE A 61 -19.93 3.26 -10.70
C PHE A 61 -21.24 2.48 -10.87
N ASP A 62 -21.18 1.14 -10.89
CA ASP A 62 -22.37 0.28 -10.96
C ASP A 62 -23.31 0.51 -9.76
N HIS A 63 -22.76 0.64 -8.55
CA HIS A 63 -23.54 0.95 -7.35
C HIS A 63 -24.22 2.33 -7.42
N ILE A 64 -23.52 3.35 -7.95
CA ILE A 64 -24.07 4.70 -8.17
C ILE A 64 -25.25 4.64 -9.13
N LEU A 65 -25.11 3.94 -10.26
CA LEU A 65 -26.19 3.78 -11.24
C LEU A 65 -27.40 3.02 -10.68
N SER A 66 -27.18 2.16 -9.69
CA SER A 66 -28.19 1.29 -9.10
C SER A 66 -28.98 1.94 -7.94
N THR A 67 -28.68 3.18 -7.55
CA THR A 67 -29.37 3.87 -6.45
C THR A 67 -29.65 5.34 -6.77
N SER A 68 -30.80 5.84 -6.34
CA SER A 68 -31.14 7.27 -6.44
C SER A 68 -30.93 8.03 -5.13
N SER A 69 -30.48 7.37 -4.05
CA SER A 69 -30.30 8.01 -2.75
C SER A 69 -28.98 8.79 -2.72
N PRO A 70 -29.00 10.15 -2.64
CA PRO A 70 -27.78 10.95 -2.59
C PRO A 70 -26.92 10.61 -1.38
N PHE A 71 -27.57 10.24 -0.28
CA PHE A 71 -26.92 9.80 0.94
C PHE A 71 -26.08 8.54 0.69
N VAL A 72 -26.67 7.48 0.12
CA VAL A 72 -25.94 6.24 -0.19
C VAL A 72 -24.78 6.53 -1.15
N ILE A 73 -25.02 7.36 -2.16
CA ILE A 73 -24.01 7.77 -3.15
C ILE A 73 -22.79 8.42 -2.47
N SER A 74 -22.98 9.33 -1.51
CA SER A 74 -21.86 9.97 -0.82
C SER A 74 -20.96 8.96 -0.10
N TYR A 75 -21.54 7.98 0.61
CA TYR A 75 -20.76 7.00 1.38
C TYR A 75 -20.03 5.98 0.50
N ILE A 76 -20.63 5.54 -0.61
CA ILE A 76 -19.92 4.67 -1.56
C ILE A 76 -18.77 5.41 -2.24
N ILE A 77 -18.92 6.72 -2.53
CA ILE A 77 -17.84 7.55 -3.05
C ILE A 77 -16.72 7.68 -2.01
N TYR A 78 -17.03 7.95 -0.74
CA TYR A 78 -16.00 8.03 0.31
C TYR A 78 -15.23 6.72 0.47
N ASN A 79 -15.92 5.58 0.53
CA ASN A 79 -15.27 4.26 0.58
C ASN A 79 -14.40 4.00 -0.65
N CYS A 80 -14.89 4.34 -1.85
CA CYS A 80 -14.11 4.23 -3.08
C CYS A 80 -12.84 5.06 -3.02
N ILE A 81 -12.92 6.31 -2.55
CA ILE A 81 -11.74 7.18 -2.40
C ILE A 81 -10.73 6.55 -1.44
N GLY A 82 -11.19 6.07 -0.27
CA GLY A 82 -10.32 5.41 0.70
C GLY A 82 -9.63 4.18 0.13
N ALA A 83 -10.39 3.30 -0.55
CA ALA A 83 -9.87 2.09 -1.16
C ALA A 83 -8.87 2.41 -2.29
N CYS A 84 -9.17 3.39 -3.15
CA CYS A 84 -8.26 3.84 -4.20
C CYS A 84 -6.98 4.42 -3.62
N VAL A 85 -7.06 5.25 -2.57
CA VAL A 85 -5.86 5.79 -1.90
C VAL A 85 -4.99 4.66 -1.36
N MET A 86 -5.57 3.71 -0.63
CA MET A 86 -4.83 2.55 -0.12
C MET A 86 -4.11 1.78 -1.23
N LEU A 87 -4.82 1.39 -2.30
CA LEU A 87 -4.25 0.60 -3.40
C LEU A 87 -3.19 1.38 -4.17
N LEU A 88 -3.43 2.66 -4.47
CA LEU A 88 -2.47 3.50 -5.20
C LEU A 88 -1.21 3.80 -4.38
N CYS A 89 -1.34 4.01 -3.07
CA CYS A 89 -0.20 4.15 -2.16
C CYS A 89 0.67 2.88 -2.16
N SER A 90 0.05 1.69 -2.14
CA SER A 90 0.78 0.43 -2.22
C SER A 90 1.43 0.22 -3.59
N ALA A 91 0.72 0.50 -4.69
CA ALA A 91 1.31 0.48 -6.04
C ALA A 91 2.54 1.40 -6.15
N GLN A 92 2.49 2.59 -5.53
CA GLN A 92 3.62 3.52 -5.49
C GLN A 92 4.80 2.96 -4.68
N ALA A 93 4.54 2.33 -3.53
CA ALA A 93 5.58 1.69 -2.73
C ALA A 93 6.34 0.63 -3.53
N HIS A 94 5.61 -0.26 -4.21
CA HIS A 94 6.22 -1.26 -5.07
C HIS A 94 6.88 -0.67 -6.31
N LEU A 95 6.39 0.46 -6.84
CA LEU A 95 7.03 1.15 -7.96
C LEU A 95 8.41 1.71 -7.59
N PHE A 96 8.55 2.26 -6.38
CA PHE A 96 9.78 2.92 -5.91
C PHE A 96 10.59 2.10 -4.90
N HIS A 97 10.18 0.86 -4.61
CA HIS A 97 10.82 -0.06 -3.66
C HIS A 97 12.34 -0.13 -3.81
N SER A 98 12.83 -0.26 -5.04
CA SER A 98 14.26 -0.48 -5.32
C SER A 98 15.01 0.79 -5.73
N ARG A 99 14.41 1.98 -5.56
CA ARG A 99 14.96 3.21 -6.16
C ARG A 99 16.17 3.75 -5.43
N ASN A 100 15.97 4.23 -4.22
CA ASN A 100 17.02 4.63 -3.29
C ASN A 100 16.42 4.55 -1.88
N LEU A 101 17.26 4.61 -0.85
CA LEU A 101 16.79 4.37 0.52
C LEU A 101 15.70 5.35 0.94
N ASN A 102 15.84 6.63 0.57
CA ASN A 102 14.88 7.66 0.95
C ASN A 102 13.51 7.42 0.29
N ASP A 103 13.49 7.09 -1.00
CA ASP A 103 12.25 6.84 -1.73
C ASP A 103 11.60 5.52 -1.31
N HIS A 104 12.40 4.48 -1.02
CA HIS A 104 11.93 3.23 -0.43
C HIS A 104 11.20 3.49 0.89
N LEU A 105 11.90 4.12 1.86
CA LEU A 105 11.35 4.38 3.19
C LEU A 105 10.10 5.26 3.14
N ARG A 106 10.14 6.34 2.33
CA ARG A 106 8.98 7.23 2.17
C ARG A 106 7.79 6.52 1.55
N SER A 107 8.01 5.69 0.54
CA SER A 107 6.91 5.07 -0.20
C SER A 107 6.23 3.98 0.60
N PHE A 108 6.97 3.11 1.31
CA PHE A 108 6.36 2.13 2.22
C PHE A 108 5.65 2.79 3.40
N TYR A 109 6.15 3.95 3.83
CA TYR A 109 5.43 4.71 4.85
C TYR A 109 4.10 5.26 4.34
N ILE A 110 4.09 5.80 3.13
CA ILE A 110 2.87 6.26 2.45
C ILE A 110 1.90 5.08 2.23
N ASP A 111 2.40 3.88 1.96
CA ASP A 111 1.58 2.65 1.88
C ASP A 111 0.86 2.34 3.20
N TYR A 112 1.60 2.27 4.30
CA TYR A 112 1.00 2.05 5.63
C TYR A 112 -0.01 3.15 6.00
N LEU A 113 0.26 4.39 5.58
CA LEU A 113 -0.68 5.49 5.70
C LEU A 113 -1.98 5.26 4.93
N GLY A 114 -1.89 4.78 3.69
CA GLY A 114 -3.04 4.44 2.87
C GLY A 114 -3.94 3.39 3.51
N ILE A 115 -3.34 2.36 4.13
CA ILE A 115 -4.09 1.32 4.87
C ILE A 115 -4.87 1.93 6.04
N ASN A 116 -4.20 2.74 6.87
CA ASN A 116 -4.87 3.38 8.01
C ASN A 116 -5.99 4.33 7.56
N PHE A 117 -5.74 5.12 6.51
CA PHE A 117 -6.74 6.04 5.95
C PHE A 117 -7.98 5.32 5.43
N TYR A 118 -7.83 4.17 4.77
CA TYR A 118 -8.96 3.34 4.36
C TYR A 118 -9.72 2.75 5.55
N GLY A 119 -8.99 2.23 6.55
CA GLY A 119 -9.57 1.73 7.79
C GLY A 119 -10.37 2.80 8.53
N PHE A 120 -9.86 4.03 8.56
CA PHE A 120 -10.52 5.20 9.11
C PHE A 120 -11.82 5.56 8.40
N ILE A 121 -11.79 5.70 7.06
CA ILE A 121 -12.99 5.99 6.26
C ILE A 121 -14.04 4.90 6.46
N SER A 122 -13.64 3.64 6.34
CA SER A 122 -14.54 2.50 6.55
C SER A 122 -15.13 2.51 7.96
N GLY A 123 -14.30 2.78 8.97
CA GLY A 123 -14.71 2.87 10.37
C GLY A 123 -15.78 3.92 10.60
N ILE A 124 -15.68 5.09 9.95
CA ILE A 124 -16.71 6.15 10.00
C ILE A 124 -18.00 5.71 9.33
N VAL A 125 -17.91 5.05 8.18
CA VAL A 125 -19.11 4.58 7.46
C VAL A 125 -19.87 3.57 8.30
N HIS A 126 -19.16 2.60 8.90
CA HIS A 126 -19.74 1.61 9.81
C HIS A 126 -20.28 2.23 11.10
N TYR A 127 -19.54 3.19 11.69
CA TYR A 127 -20.00 3.97 12.84
C TYR A 127 -21.35 4.62 12.54
N ARG A 128 -21.47 5.25 11.36
CA ARG A 128 -22.66 5.98 10.99
C ARG A 128 -23.85 5.09 10.64
N PHE A 129 -23.59 3.97 9.97
CA PHE A 129 -24.56 2.93 9.71
C PHE A 129 -25.09 2.33 11.03
N SER A 130 -24.22 2.01 11.97
CA SER A 130 -24.64 1.37 13.23
C SER A 130 -25.49 2.28 14.13
N ARG A 131 -25.43 3.60 13.94
CA ARG A 131 -26.21 4.61 14.67
C ARG A 131 -27.66 4.68 14.15
N VAL A 132 -28.49 3.74 14.58
CA VAL A 132 -29.95 3.83 14.49
C VAL A 132 -30.46 4.71 15.64
N ASP A 133 -31.38 5.64 15.37
CA ASP A 133 -32.10 6.36 16.42
C ASP A 133 -32.83 5.35 17.32
N SER A 134 -32.24 5.08 18.49
CA SER A 134 -32.70 4.10 19.45
C SER A 134 -33.16 4.81 20.72
N SER A 135 -34.25 4.34 21.31
CA SER A 135 -34.77 4.88 22.58
C SER A 135 -33.87 4.60 23.78
N TYR A 136 -32.82 3.78 23.61
CA TYR A 136 -31.91 3.39 24.68
C TYR A 136 -30.63 4.25 24.65
N GLU A 137 -30.34 4.93 25.77
CA GLU A 137 -29.20 5.87 25.92
C GLU A 137 -27.84 5.26 25.58
N LEU A 138 -27.65 3.95 25.77
CA LEU A 138 -26.42 3.24 25.42
C LEU A 138 -26.02 3.41 23.95
N PHE A 139 -27.00 3.50 23.04
CA PHE A 139 -26.77 3.70 21.60
C PHE A 139 -26.62 5.17 21.21
N ASN A 140 -26.60 6.10 22.17
CA ASN A 140 -26.26 7.50 21.94
C ASN A 140 -24.79 7.82 22.28
N GLU A 141 -24.10 6.91 22.97
CA GLU A 141 -22.73 7.11 23.44
C GLU A 141 -21.68 6.86 22.33
N PRO A 142 -20.78 7.83 22.03
CA PRO A 142 -19.76 7.70 20.98
C PRO A 142 -18.80 6.52 21.20
N PHE A 143 -18.54 6.15 22.45
CA PHE A 143 -17.61 5.08 22.82
C PHE A 143 -18.07 3.69 22.40
N TYR A 144 -19.38 3.43 22.41
CA TYR A 144 -19.96 2.15 21.99
C TYR A 144 -19.70 1.87 20.50
N TYR A 145 -19.81 2.91 19.67
CA TYR A 145 -19.57 2.77 18.24
C TYR A 145 -18.10 2.77 17.86
N LEU A 146 -17.24 3.45 18.63
CA LEU A 146 -15.79 3.29 18.50
C LEU A 146 -15.40 1.82 18.74
N PHE A 147 -16.00 1.17 19.73
CA PHE A 147 -15.80 -0.26 19.99
C PHE A 147 -16.31 -1.15 18.84
N LEU A 148 -17.46 -0.85 18.25
CA LEU A 148 -17.98 -1.57 17.07
C LEU A 148 -17.11 -1.39 15.82
N SER A 149 -16.59 -0.19 15.56
CA SER A 149 -15.63 0.05 14.48
C SER A 149 -14.31 -0.71 14.72
N CYS A 150 -13.86 -0.85 15.96
CA CYS A 150 -12.75 -1.74 16.30
C CYS A 150 -13.09 -3.22 16.06
N LEU A 151 -14.34 -3.65 16.26
CA LEU A 151 -14.80 -5.01 16.04
C LEU A 151 -14.99 -5.35 14.54
N SER A 152 -15.41 -4.39 13.70
CA SER A 152 -15.43 -4.57 12.24
C SER A 152 -14.01 -4.63 11.64
N LEU A 153 -13.06 -3.90 12.23
CA LEU A 153 -11.63 -4.10 11.97
C LEU A 153 -11.13 -5.47 12.46
N TYR A 154 -11.74 -6.06 13.48
CA TYR A 154 -11.41 -7.40 13.98
C TYR A 154 -11.91 -8.53 13.06
N SER A 155 -13.09 -8.40 12.43
CA SER A 155 -13.53 -9.35 11.39
C SER A 155 -12.66 -9.26 10.13
N LEU A 156 -12.19 -8.05 9.80
CA LEU A 156 -11.15 -7.81 8.78
C LEU A 156 -9.83 -8.53 9.11
N SER A 157 -9.48 -8.56 10.40
CA SER A 157 -8.26 -9.20 10.92
C SER A 157 -8.26 -10.72 10.74
N ILE A 158 -9.43 -11.37 10.79
CA ILE A 158 -9.55 -12.84 10.63
C ILE A 158 -9.28 -13.26 9.17
N ALA A 159 -9.75 -12.50 8.18
CA ALA A 159 -9.42 -12.75 6.77
C ALA A 159 -7.92 -12.51 6.51
N CYS A 160 -7.37 -11.43 7.08
CA CYS A 160 -5.94 -11.11 7.04
C CYS A 160 -5.06 -12.14 7.78
N PHE A 161 -5.60 -12.91 8.73
CA PHE A 161 -4.82 -13.92 9.45
C PHE A 161 -4.34 -15.03 8.52
N SER A 162 -5.19 -15.45 7.57
CA SER A 162 -4.85 -16.48 6.59
C SER A 162 -3.82 -15.99 5.55
N SER A 163 -4.03 -14.80 4.98
CA SER A 163 -3.09 -14.20 4.01
C SER A 163 -1.78 -13.76 4.66
N GLY A 164 -1.85 -13.24 5.88
CA GLY A 164 -0.70 -12.89 6.71
C GLY A 164 0.13 -14.11 7.09
N THR A 165 -0.51 -15.27 7.34
CA THR A 165 0.22 -16.52 7.58
C THR A 165 0.99 -16.96 6.35
N ILE A 166 0.39 -16.90 5.15
CA ILE A 166 1.07 -17.22 3.88
C ILE A 166 2.24 -16.26 3.65
N PHE A 167 2.02 -14.97 3.85
CA PHE A 167 3.04 -13.94 3.69
C PHE A 167 4.21 -14.08 4.67
N VAL A 168 3.93 -14.30 5.95
CA VAL A 168 4.96 -14.47 7.00
C VAL A 168 5.71 -15.78 6.82
N SER A 169 5.03 -16.84 6.39
CA SER A 169 5.65 -18.15 6.13
C SER A 169 6.48 -18.18 4.83
N LYS A 170 6.30 -17.19 3.95
CA LYS A 170 6.96 -17.05 2.64
C LYS A 170 6.66 -18.23 1.71
N LEU A 171 5.42 -18.72 1.72
CA LEU A 171 5.00 -19.82 0.86
C LEU A 171 4.36 -19.29 -0.44
N PRO A 172 4.73 -19.84 -1.62
CA PRO A 172 5.51 -21.06 -1.84
C PRO A 172 7.03 -20.84 -2.02
N GLU A 173 7.52 -19.61 -2.08
CA GLU A 173 8.91 -19.28 -2.44
C GLU A 173 9.96 -19.92 -1.51
N ARG A 174 9.61 -20.15 -0.25
CA ARG A 174 10.44 -20.85 0.73
C ARG A 174 10.71 -22.32 0.35
N PHE A 175 9.77 -22.99 -0.34
CA PHE A 175 9.97 -24.38 -0.76
C PHE A 175 10.85 -24.50 -2.00
N HIS A 176 10.79 -23.51 -2.91
CA HIS A 176 11.61 -23.48 -4.12
C HIS A 176 12.17 -22.07 -4.36
N PRO A 177 13.25 -21.69 -3.64
CA PRO A 177 13.88 -20.38 -3.78
C PRO A 177 14.32 -20.12 -5.23
N GLY A 178 14.16 -18.89 -5.73
CA GLY A 178 14.47 -18.52 -7.11
C GLY A 178 13.39 -18.85 -8.15
N THR A 179 12.45 -19.76 -7.85
CA THR A 179 11.42 -20.18 -8.83
C THR A 179 10.31 -19.16 -8.98
N PHE A 180 9.97 -18.49 -7.88
CA PHE A 180 8.86 -17.54 -7.78
C PHE A 180 9.33 -16.08 -7.87
N ASP A 181 10.53 -15.85 -8.43
CA ASP A 181 11.17 -14.52 -8.43
C ASP A 181 10.33 -13.43 -9.08
N LEU A 182 9.50 -13.76 -10.06
CA LEU A 182 8.71 -12.79 -10.82
C LEU A 182 7.20 -12.90 -10.53
N ILE A 183 6.69 -14.10 -10.29
CA ILE A 183 5.26 -14.40 -10.17
C ILE A 183 5.07 -15.50 -9.12
N GLY A 184 3.97 -15.42 -8.35
CA GLY A 184 3.55 -16.49 -7.44
C GLY A 184 4.11 -16.43 -6.02
N GLN A 185 4.87 -15.38 -5.69
CA GLN A 185 5.32 -15.08 -4.33
C GLN A 185 4.14 -14.96 -3.34
N SER A 186 4.40 -15.28 -2.07
CA SER A 186 3.47 -15.05 -0.96
C SER A 186 3.03 -13.58 -0.87
N HIS A 187 3.93 -12.64 -1.21
CA HIS A 187 3.66 -11.20 -1.25
C HIS A 187 2.57 -10.83 -2.27
N HIS A 188 2.58 -11.45 -3.46
CA HIS A 188 1.53 -11.28 -4.46
C HIS A 188 0.18 -11.78 -3.95
N THR A 189 0.20 -12.94 -3.28
CA THR A 189 -1.00 -13.54 -2.70
C THR A 189 -1.58 -12.62 -1.63
N PHE A 190 -0.73 -12.09 -0.74
CA PHE A 190 -1.12 -11.13 0.28
C PHE A 190 -1.85 -9.93 -0.33
N HIS A 191 -1.28 -9.29 -1.35
CA HIS A 191 -1.94 -8.16 -2.01
C HIS A 191 -3.24 -8.53 -2.73
N GLY A 192 -3.30 -9.70 -3.36
CA GLY A 192 -4.54 -10.22 -3.94
C GLY A 192 -5.66 -10.30 -2.90
N PHE A 193 -5.35 -10.79 -1.69
CA PHE A 193 -6.33 -10.82 -0.59
C PHE A 193 -6.72 -9.43 -0.08
N ILE A 194 -5.77 -8.49 0.03
CA ILE A 194 -6.07 -7.09 0.42
C ILE A 194 -7.03 -6.44 -0.59
N PHE A 195 -6.83 -6.66 -1.89
CA PHE A 195 -7.76 -6.20 -2.93
C PHE A 195 -9.14 -6.85 -2.77
N LEU A 196 -9.22 -8.18 -2.70
CA LEU A 196 -10.49 -8.91 -2.58
C LEU A 196 -11.28 -8.47 -1.35
N MET A 197 -10.58 -8.26 -0.23
CA MET A 197 -11.14 -7.72 0.99
C MET A 197 -11.79 -6.35 0.75
N GLY A 198 -11.07 -5.40 0.13
CA GLY A 198 -11.61 -4.09 -0.22
C GLY A 198 -12.84 -4.18 -1.13
N PHE A 199 -12.82 -5.08 -2.11
CA PHE A 199 -13.93 -5.30 -3.05
C PHE A 199 -15.19 -5.83 -2.35
N PHE A 200 -15.06 -6.86 -1.52
CA PHE A 200 -16.18 -7.43 -0.79
C PHE A 200 -16.72 -6.46 0.27
N GLN A 201 -15.83 -5.75 0.96
CA GLN A 201 -16.21 -4.76 1.97
C GLN A 201 -16.96 -3.57 1.35
N SER A 202 -16.52 -3.08 0.18
CA SER A 202 -17.23 -2.03 -0.57
C SER A 202 -18.64 -2.48 -0.94
N GLY A 203 -18.79 -3.71 -1.45
CA GLY A 203 -20.09 -4.30 -1.79
C GLY A 203 -21.00 -4.54 -0.58
N ALA A 204 -20.44 -4.96 0.56
CA ALA A 204 -21.19 -5.11 1.80
C ALA A 204 -21.71 -3.77 2.30
N THR A 205 -20.81 -2.78 2.39
CA THR A 205 -21.15 -1.41 2.81
C THR A 205 -22.26 -0.82 1.94
N TYR A 206 -22.23 -1.01 0.63
CA TYR A 206 -23.30 -0.55 -0.27
C TYR A 206 -24.66 -1.15 0.09
N ARG A 207 -24.73 -2.48 0.28
CA ARG A 207 -25.97 -3.18 0.62
C ARG A 207 -26.52 -2.74 1.98
N ASP A 208 -25.63 -2.61 2.95
CA ASP A 208 -25.95 -2.14 4.29
C ASP A 208 -26.54 -0.71 4.23
N MET A 209 -25.87 0.20 3.53
CA MET A 209 -26.33 1.59 3.35
C MET A 209 -27.67 1.67 2.60
N LEU A 210 -27.90 0.81 1.62
CA LEU A 210 -29.19 0.72 0.92
C LEU A 210 -30.33 0.29 1.86
N GLN A 211 -30.08 -0.70 2.71
CA GLN A 211 -31.08 -1.21 3.65
C GLN A 211 -31.42 -0.15 4.71
N MET A 212 -30.43 0.62 5.16
CA MET A 212 -30.60 1.62 6.22
C MET A 212 -30.94 3.04 5.73
N LYS A 213 -31.03 3.28 4.42
CA LYS A 213 -31.22 4.61 3.84
C LYS A 213 -32.39 5.42 4.41
N ASN A 214 -33.45 4.75 4.88
CA ASN A 214 -34.64 5.40 5.44
C ASN A 214 -34.59 5.60 6.96
N GLN A 215 -33.64 4.95 7.64
CA GLN A 215 -33.48 5.00 9.10
C GLN A 215 -32.40 5.99 9.54
N ILE A 216 -31.49 6.35 8.63
CA ILE A 216 -30.37 7.22 8.95
C ILE A 216 -30.80 8.69 8.92
N THR A 217 -30.78 9.35 10.08
CA THR A 217 -31.15 10.77 10.22
C THR A 217 -29.95 11.70 10.12
N THR A 218 -30.12 12.93 9.63
CA THR A 218 -29.04 13.94 9.52
C THR A 218 -28.74 14.67 10.83
N ARG A 219 -29.49 14.38 11.90
CA ARG A 219 -29.48 15.10 13.18
C ARG A 219 -28.09 15.19 13.83
N HIS A 220 -27.22 14.22 13.59
CA HIS A 220 -25.88 14.14 14.19
C HIS A 220 -24.72 14.49 13.25
N LEU A 221 -25.01 14.91 12.02
CA LEU A 221 -24.00 15.09 10.96
C LEU A 221 -22.82 15.99 11.40
N LEU A 222 -23.08 17.12 12.07
CA LEU A 222 -22.02 18.03 12.52
C LEU A 222 -21.10 17.40 13.59
N LYS A 223 -21.67 16.60 14.50
CA LYS A 223 -20.88 15.89 15.52
C LYS A 223 -20.04 14.80 14.86
N ASP A 224 -20.62 14.05 13.93
CA ASP A 224 -19.92 12.99 13.21
C ASP A 224 -18.76 13.56 12.38
N ILE A 225 -18.96 14.69 11.68
CA ILE A 225 -17.90 15.41 10.96
C ILE A 225 -16.82 15.89 11.93
N THR A 226 -17.20 16.48 13.06
CA THR A 226 -16.22 16.95 14.06
C THR A 226 -15.37 15.79 14.58
N TYR A 227 -15.97 14.66 14.95
CA TYR A 227 -15.24 13.48 15.41
C TYR A 227 -14.31 12.93 14.33
N ALA A 228 -14.79 12.86 13.08
CA ALA A 228 -13.96 12.45 11.94
C ALA A 228 -12.75 13.38 11.75
N CYS A 229 -12.93 14.70 11.80
CA CYS A 229 -11.83 15.64 11.64
C CYS A 229 -10.79 15.54 12.77
N VAL A 230 -11.25 15.41 14.03
CA VAL A 230 -10.35 15.25 15.19
C VAL A 230 -9.55 13.96 15.09
N THR A 231 -10.21 12.85 14.80
CA THR A 231 -9.56 11.53 14.69
C THR A 231 -8.57 11.47 13.52
N LEU A 232 -8.93 11.99 12.34
CA LEU A 232 -8.03 12.11 11.19
C LEU A 232 -6.79 12.97 11.52
N THR A 233 -6.97 14.08 12.23
CA THR A 233 -5.86 14.96 12.62
C THR A 233 -4.90 14.25 13.58
N LEU A 234 -5.44 13.53 14.57
CA LEU A 234 -4.61 12.75 15.50
C LEU A 234 -3.86 11.63 14.78
N GLU A 235 -4.52 10.94 13.85
CA GLU A 235 -3.90 9.90 13.03
C GLU A 235 -2.71 10.46 12.23
N ILE A 236 -2.91 11.57 11.51
CA ILE A 236 -1.85 12.25 10.76
C ILE A 236 -0.66 12.64 11.66
N LEU A 237 -0.93 13.14 12.87
CA LEU A 237 0.11 13.55 13.83
C LEU A 237 0.91 12.37 14.40
N ILE A 238 0.22 11.31 14.82
CA ILE A 238 0.85 10.08 15.33
C ILE A 238 1.76 9.50 14.24
N VAL A 239 1.22 9.39 13.05
CA VAL A 239 1.92 8.95 11.86
C VAL A 239 3.14 9.84 11.61
N TYR A 240 2.98 11.15 11.44
CA TYR A 240 4.09 12.05 11.14
C TYR A 240 5.25 11.88 12.16
N THR A 241 4.89 11.72 13.43
CA THR A 241 5.85 11.46 14.51
C THR A 241 6.56 10.12 14.34
N CYS A 242 5.83 9.04 14.05
CA CYS A 242 6.38 7.71 13.75
C CYS A 242 7.32 7.74 12.53
N LEU A 243 6.95 8.40 11.43
CA LEU A 243 7.81 8.57 10.24
C LEU A 243 9.13 9.23 10.63
N LYS A 244 9.06 10.35 11.33
CA LYS A 244 10.24 11.14 11.69
C LYS A 244 11.20 10.32 12.58
N LEU A 245 10.66 9.58 13.54
CA LEU A 245 11.46 8.72 14.43
C LEU A 245 12.07 7.53 13.70
N SER A 246 11.28 6.82 12.88
CA SER A 246 11.74 5.65 12.12
C SER A 246 12.80 6.03 11.09
N PHE A 247 12.58 7.13 10.36
CA PHE A 247 13.54 7.64 9.37
C PHE A 247 14.88 7.98 10.03
N THR A 248 14.86 8.71 11.16
CA THR A 248 16.07 9.07 11.91
C THR A 248 16.83 7.84 12.41
N ARG A 249 16.12 6.77 12.81
CA ARG A 249 16.75 5.52 13.28
C ARG A 249 17.34 4.70 12.14
N LEU A 250 16.60 4.55 11.05
CA LEU A 250 17.02 3.76 9.89
C LEU A 250 18.16 4.42 9.13
N GLU A 251 18.11 5.74 8.96
CA GLU A 251 19.20 6.51 8.35
C GLU A 251 20.50 6.30 9.12
N LYS A 252 20.47 6.35 10.46
CA LYS A 252 21.63 6.05 11.32
C LYS A 252 22.10 4.59 11.20
N HIS A 253 21.18 3.64 11.09
CA HIS A 253 21.52 2.22 10.98
C HIS A 253 22.23 1.91 9.67
N TYR A 254 21.68 2.39 8.55
CA TYR A 254 22.20 2.13 7.20
C TYR A 254 23.26 3.13 6.74
N GLU A 255 23.59 4.17 7.52
CA GLU A 255 24.56 5.20 7.13
C GLU A 255 25.92 4.60 6.71
N LYS A 256 26.38 3.57 7.43
CA LYS A 256 27.64 2.89 7.14
C LYS A 256 27.57 2.06 5.86
N ASP A 257 26.45 1.40 5.63
CA ASP A 257 26.25 0.53 4.46
C ASP A 257 26.05 1.36 3.19
N LEU A 258 25.31 2.47 3.28
CA LEU A 258 25.19 3.46 2.20
C LEU A 258 26.54 4.05 1.81
N LYS A 259 27.39 4.39 2.78
CA LYS A 259 28.75 4.90 2.53
C LYS A 259 29.62 3.85 1.82
N LYS A 260 29.52 2.58 2.21
CA LYS A 260 30.21 1.47 1.52
C LYS A 260 29.69 1.29 0.10
N LEU A 261 28.37 1.26 -0.09
CA LEU A 261 27.71 1.04 -1.37
C LEU A 261 28.06 2.16 -2.37
N ASN A 262 27.97 3.43 -1.94
CA ASN A 262 28.35 4.58 -2.76
C ASN A 262 29.83 4.54 -3.16
N LYS A 263 30.71 4.12 -2.24
CA LYS A 263 32.14 3.97 -2.55
C LYS A 263 32.37 2.86 -3.59
N HIS A 264 31.64 1.75 -3.51
CA HIS A 264 31.71 0.66 -4.48
C HIS A 264 31.19 1.07 -5.86
N PHE A 265 30.02 1.73 -5.93
CA PHE A 265 29.46 2.20 -7.19
C PHE A 265 30.32 3.28 -7.86
N ASN A 266 30.86 4.23 -7.10
CA ASN A 266 31.76 5.25 -7.65
C ASN A 266 33.04 4.61 -8.20
N LYS A 267 33.62 3.64 -7.48
CA LYS A 267 34.82 2.92 -7.94
C LYS A 267 34.56 2.13 -9.23
N ASN A 268 33.41 1.46 -9.33
CA ASN A 268 33.05 0.71 -10.54
C ASN A 268 32.76 1.64 -11.74
N ASN A 269 32.16 2.81 -11.50
CA ASN A 269 31.97 3.82 -12.54
C ASN A 269 33.30 4.43 -13.00
N GLU A 270 34.22 4.75 -12.08
CA GLU A 270 35.56 5.23 -12.42
C GLU A 270 36.34 4.20 -13.24
N ASN A 271 36.31 2.93 -12.82
CA ASN A 271 36.94 1.84 -13.57
C ASN A 271 36.33 1.69 -14.98
N ALA A 272 35.01 1.76 -15.12
CA ALA A 272 34.33 1.65 -16.41
C ALA A 272 34.57 2.85 -17.34
N ILE A 273 34.86 4.03 -16.80
CA ILE A 273 35.29 5.21 -17.56
C ILE A 273 36.74 5.01 -18.04
N ASN A 274 37.63 4.60 -17.13
CA ASN A 274 39.04 4.37 -17.45
C ASN A 274 39.21 3.27 -18.51
N ASP A 275 38.48 2.15 -18.42
CA ASP A 275 38.51 1.08 -19.43
C ASP A 275 38.02 1.56 -20.81
N LYS A 276 37.04 2.47 -20.85
CA LYS A 276 36.56 3.06 -22.11
C LYS A 276 37.58 4.04 -22.70
N ASP A 277 38.25 4.82 -21.87
CA ASP A 277 39.29 5.74 -22.30
C ASP A 277 40.54 4.98 -22.79
N GLU A 278 40.88 3.87 -22.14
CA GLU A 278 41.95 2.97 -22.58
C GLU A 278 41.61 2.31 -23.93
N GLN A 279 40.39 1.76 -24.09
CA GLN A 279 39.97 1.21 -25.38
C GLN A 279 39.89 2.25 -26.50
N ASN A 280 39.50 3.49 -26.20
CA ASN A 280 39.46 4.58 -27.17
C ASN A 280 40.85 5.10 -27.54
N SER A 281 41.82 5.05 -26.63
CA SER A 281 43.20 5.42 -26.89
C SER A 281 43.93 4.35 -27.71
N ILE A 282 43.68 3.06 -27.46
CA ILE A 282 44.20 1.95 -28.28
C ILE A 282 43.69 2.05 -29.72
N LYS A 283 42.40 2.36 -29.93
CA LYS A 283 41.80 2.58 -31.26
C LYS A 283 42.30 3.81 -32.03
N LYS A 284 43.01 4.73 -31.38
CA LYS A 284 43.62 5.90 -32.04
C LYS A 284 45.05 5.64 -32.54
N ILE A 285 45.65 4.51 -32.16
CA ILE A 285 47.02 4.13 -32.50
C ILE A 285 47.05 3.13 -33.69
N GLU A 286 45.90 2.55 -34.05
CA GLU A 286 45.66 1.80 -35.31
C GLU A 286 45.12 2.71 -36.42
#